data_AF-A0A1F8Q3J4-F1
#
_entry.id   AF-A0A1F8Q3J4-F1
#
_cell.length_a   1.000
_cell.length_b   1.000
_cell.length_c   1.000
_cell.angle_alpha   90.00
_cell.angle_beta   90.00
_cell.angle_gamma   90.00
#
_symmetry.space_group_name_H-M   'P 1'
#
loop_
_entity.id
_entity.type
_entity.pdbx_description
1 polymer ?
#
loop_
_entity_poly.entity_id
_entity_poly.type
_entity_poly.pdbx_seq_one_letter_code
_entity_poly.pdbx_strand_id
1 'polypeptide(L)'
;MPAKKCPYCDAVVKDLASHKARKHPDEYRREKEANPAPPPASPPPGDVETLEIEAPEEARDTYHCTACGGPLSRGQDPCPKCGESLDWKAVNA
;
A
#
# COMPACT_ATOMS: atom_id res chain seq x y z
N MET A 1 -24.01 -1.60 30.57
CA MET A 1 -23.12 -1.55 29.39
C MET A 1 -21.71 -1.27 29.90
N PRO A 2 -20.76 -2.23 29.86
CA PRO A 2 -19.41 -2.00 30.35
C PRO A 2 -18.68 -0.99 29.44
N ALA A 3 -18.03 0.00 30.05
CA ALA A 3 -17.22 0.98 29.33
C ALA A 3 -15.96 0.32 28.77
N LYS A 4 -15.59 0.66 27.53
CA LYS A 4 -14.48 0.05 26.79
C LYS A 4 -13.40 1.10 26.53
N LYS A 5 -12.14 0.70 26.69
CA LYS A 5 -10.99 1.58 26.50
C LYS A 5 -10.57 1.60 25.02
N CYS A 6 -10.43 2.80 24.45
CA CYS A 6 -9.96 3.00 23.08
C CYS A 6 -8.48 2.61 22.98
N PRO A 7 -8.08 1.73 22.04
CA PRO A 7 -6.69 1.32 21.87
C PRO A 7 -5.81 2.41 21.22
N TYR A 8 -6.40 3.46 20.66
CA TYR A 8 -5.69 4.50 19.91
C TYR A 8 -5.39 5.77 20.72
N CYS A 9 -6.09 5.96 21.84
CA CYS A 9 -5.94 7.15 22.68
C CYS A 9 -6.20 6.89 24.15
N ASP A 10 -6.33 5.62 24.53
CA ASP A 10 -6.57 5.15 25.91
C ASP A 10 -7.84 5.71 26.59
N ALA A 11 -8.71 6.41 25.87
CA ALA A 11 -9.94 6.98 26.40
C ALA A 11 -10.97 5.89 26.75
N VAL A 12 -11.55 5.96 27.94
CA VAL A 12 -12.61 5.02 28.39
C VAL A 12 -13.97 5.55 27.97
N VAL A 13 -14.59 4.89 26.99
CA VAL A 13 -15.86 5.32 26.39
C VAL A 13 -16.93 4.25 26.50
N LYS A 14 -18.20 4.66 26.52
CA LYS A 14 -19.33 3.73 26.54
C LYS A 14 -19.51 3.03 25.19
N ASP A 15 -19.25 3.74 24.08
CA ASP A 15 -19.36 3.20 22.73
C ASP A 15 -18.05 3.40 21.95
N LEU A 16 -17.27 2.33 21.86
CA LEU A 16 -15.95 2.32 21.24
C LEU A 16 -16.04 2.57 19.72
N ALA A 17 -17.04 2.00 19.05
CA ALA A 17 -17.19 2.10 17.59
C ALA A 17 -17.49 3.54 17.16
N SER A 18 -18.45 4.21 17.81
CA SER A 18 -18.75 5.62 17.53
C SER A 18 -17.60 6.55 17.91
N HIS A 19 -16.91 6.27 19.01
CA HIS A 19 -15.73 7.04 19.39
C HIS A 19 -14.61 6.90 18.35
N LYS A 20 -14.26 5.66 17.94
CA LYS A 20 -13.29 5.40 16.88
C LYS A 20 -13.68 6.11 15.58
N ALA A 21 -14.92 5.96 15.12
CA ALA A 21 -15.37 6.60 13.87
C ALA A 21 -15.30 8.15 13.88
N ARG A 22 -15.42 8.80 15.05
CA ARG A 22 -15.41 10.26 15.16
C ARG A 22 -14.07 10.87 15.55
N LYS A 23 -13.29 10.18 16.40
CA LYS A 23 -11.98 10.67 16.91
C LYS A 23 -10.79 10.02 16.22
N HIS A 24 -10.97 8.82 15.68
CA HIS A 24 -9.96 8.04 14.96
C HIS A 24 -10.51 7.51 13.63
N PRO A 25 -11.08 8.37 12.75
CA PRO A 25 -11.76 7.91 11.54
C PRO A 25 -10.84 7.14 10.60
N ASP A 26 -9.56 7.53 10.54
CA ASP A 26 -8.56 6.91 9.67
C ASP A 26 -8.17 5.50 10.16
N GLU A 27 -7.78 5.38 11.44
CA GLU A 27 -7.46 4.09 12.07
C GLU A 27 -8.67 3.14 12.05
N TYR A 28 -9.88 3.67 12.24
CA TYR A 28 -11.12 2.89 12.16
C TYR A 28 -11.41 2.37 10.74
N ARG A 29 -11.13 3.19 9.71
CA ARG A 29 -11.26 2.76 8.31
C ARG A 29 -10.27 1.65 8.01
N ARG A 30 -9.01 1.82 8.39
CA ARG A 30 -7.95 0.81 8.20
C ARG A 30 -8.24 -0.50 8.90
N GLU A 31 -8.73 -0.47 10.14
CA GLU A 31 -9.14 -1.66 10.90
C GLU A 31 -10.26 -2.44 10.18
N LYS A 32 -11.22 -1.73 9.57
CA LYS A 32 -12.30 -2.36 8.78
C LYS A 32 -11.84 -2.91 7.43
N GLU A 33 -10.87 -2.26 6.81
CA GLU A 33 -10.35 -2.66 5.49
C GLU A 33 -9.35 -3.82 5.61
N ALA A 34 -8.57 -3.86 6.69
CA ALA A 34 -7.60 -4.91 6.99
C ALA A 34 -8.21 -6.24 7.46
N ASN A 35 -9.47 -6.22 7.94
CA ASN A 35 -10.23 -7.44 8.22
C ASN A 35 -11.43 -7.51 7.27
N PRO A 36 -11.21 -7.90 5.99
CA PRO A 36 -12.33 -8.13 5.09
C PRO A 36 -13.18 -9.22 5.72
N ALA A 37 -14.45 -8.90 6.03
CA ALA A 37 -15.45 -9.94 6.18
C ALA A 37 -15.31 -10.89 4.98
N PRO A 38 -15.42 -12.22 5.17
CA PRO A 38 -15.27 -13.15 4.06
C PRO A 38 -16.16 -12.67 2.91
N PRO A 39 -15.64 -12.61 1.67
CA PRO A 39 -16.40 -12.07 0.55
C PRO A 39 -17.76 -12.80 0.48
N PRO A 40 -18.87 -12.11 0.15
CA PRO A 40 -20.13 -12.79 -0.05
C PRO A 40 -19.91 -13.89 -1.09
N ALA A 41 -20.36 -15.11 -0.77
CA ALA A 41 -20.18 -16.31 -1.59
C ALA A 41 -20.44 -15.99 -3.06
N SER A 42 -19.46 -16.29 -3.91
CA SER A 42 -19.52 -16.08 -5.35
C SER A 42 -20.79 -16.69 -5.97
N PRO A 43 -21.41 -16.04 -6.96
CA PRO A 43 -22.44 -16.70 -7.78
C PRO A 43 -21.82 -17.87 -8.58
N PRO A 44 -22.59 -18.92 -8.93
CA PRO A 44 -22.06 -20.09 -9.63
C PRO A 44 -21.56 -19.74 -11.04
N PRO A 45 -20.57 -20.49 -11.57
CA PRO A 45 -20.03 -20.25 -12.90
C PRO A 45 -20.98 -20.79 -13.97
N GLY A 46 -21.16 -20.01 -15.04
CA GLY A 46 -21.86 -20.44 -16.24
C GLY A 46 -21.41 -19.60 -17.43
N ASP A 47 -20.61 -20.24 -18.29
CA ASP A 47 -20.29 -19.87 -19.67
C ASP A 47 -19.65 -18.50 -19.94
N VAL A 48 -18.32 -18.46 -19.99
CA VAL A 48 -17.64 -17.68 -21.04
C VAL A 48 -16.31 -18.33 -21.41
N GLU A 49 -16.17 -18.50 -22.72
CA GLU A 49 -15.20 -19.28 -23.47
C GLU A 49 -13.80 -18.63 -23.52
N THR A 50 -12.79 -19.49 -23.36
CA THR A 50 -11.36 -19.48 -23.75
C THR A 50 -10.74 -18.25 -24.45
N LEU A 51 -9.55 -17.81 -23.97
CA LEU A 51 -8.40 -17.53 -24.85
C LEU A 51 -7.03 -17.61 -24.13
N GLU A 52 -6.11 -18.38 -24.73
CA GLU A 52 -4.77 -18.70 -24.26
C GLU A 52 -3.69 -17.67 -24.73
N ILE A 53 -2.95 -17.11 -23.75
CA ILE A 53 -1.48 -16.90 -23.63
C ILE A 53 -0.67 -16.22 -24.76
N GLU A 54 0.00 -15.07 -24.48
CA GLU A 54 1.40 -14.72 -24.89
C GLU A 54 2.09 -13.78 -23.84
N ALA A 55 3.43 -13.78 -23.82
CA ALA A 55 4.36 -13.51 -22.68
C ALA A 55 4.76 -12.00 -22.45
N PRO A 56 5.58 -11.67 -21.41
CA PRO A 56 5.60 -10.37 -20.69
C PRO A 56 6.50 -9.26 -21.28
N GLU A 57 6.05 -8.01 -21.24
CA GLU A 57 6.83 -6.80 -21.53
C GLU A 57 7.21 -6.05 -20.24
N GLU A 58 8.30 -6.48 -19.61
CA GLU A 58 9.06 -5.59 -18.73
C GLU A 58 10.21 -4.93 -19.50
N ALA A 59 10.58 -3.74 -19.02
CA ALA A 59 11.68 -2.86 -19.41
C ALA A 59 11.24 -1.78 -20.43
N ARG A 60 11.47 -0.48 -20.21
CA ARG A 60 12.71 0.13 -19.68
C ARG A 60 12.44 1.58 -19.24
N ASP A 61 12.49 1.82 -17.94
CA ASP A 61 13.27 2.98 -17.45
C ASP A 61 13.65 2.77 -15.97
N THR A 62 14.31 1.65 -15.71
CA THR A 62 14.85 1.36 -14.37
C THR A 62 16.25 1.92 -14.28
N TYR A 63 16.38 3.11 -13.73
CA TYR A 63 17.66 3.73 -13.45
C TYR A 63 18.30 3.06 -12.24
N HIS A 64 19.63 3.08 -12.13
CA HIS A 64 20.31 2.50 -10.99
C HIS A 64 21.38 3.46 -10.47
N CYS A 65 21.54 3.50 -9.15
CA CYS A 65 22.49 4.36 -8.48
C CYS A 65 23.91 3.90 -8.82
N THR A 66 24.75 4.79 -9.34
CA THR A 66 26.13 4.45 -9.69
C THR A 66 27.01 4.19 -8.47
N ALA A 67 26.68 4.77 -7.31
CA ALA A 67 27.40 4.55 -6.05
C ALA A 67 27.06 3.23 -5.33
N CYS A 68 25.79 2.81 -5.30
CA CYS A 68 25.36 1.61 -4.55
C CYS A 68 24.69 0.52 -5.40
N GLY A 69 24.46 0.75 -6.69
CA GLY A 69 23.76 -0.16 -7.61
C GLY A 69 22.25 -0.28 -7.38
N GLY A 70 21.70 0.42 -6.39
CA GLY A 70 20.29 0.33 -6.04
C GLY A 70 19.36 0.86 -7.14
N PRO A 71 18.16 0.28 -7.32
CA PRO A 71 17.20 0.75 -8.31
C PRO A 71 16.71 2.15 -7.93
N LEU A 72 16.60 3.00 -8.95
CA LEU A 72 16.22 4.40 -8.88
C LEU A 72 15.07 4.69 -9.83
N SER A 73 14.23 5.61 -9.41
CA SER A 73 13.19 6.19 -10.26
C SER A 73 13.64 7.55 -10.76
N ARG A 74 13.24 7.90 -11.98
CA ARG A 74 13.69 9.10 -12.69
C ARG A 74 13.45 10.38 -11.86
N GLY A 75 14.51 11.16 -11.63
CA GLY A 75 14.45 12.45 -10.91
C GLY A 75 14.52 12.35 -9.38
N GLN A 76 14.81 11.17 -8.83
CA GLN A 76 14.86 10.93 -7.39
C GLN A 76 16.26 11.21 -6.79
N ASP A 77 16.54 12.47 -6.41
CA ASP A 77 17.77 12.89 -5.71
C ASP A 77 17.47 13.32 -4.26
N PRO A 78 18.27 12.91 -3.26
CA PRO A 78 19.37 11.94 -3.30
C PRO A 78 18.90 10.48 -3.35
N CYS A 79 19.83 9.54 -3.60
CA CYS A 79 19.52 8.11 -3.67
C CYS A 79 18.79 7.65 -2.39
N PRO A 80 17.59 7.05 -2.49
CA PRO A 80 16.82 6.65 -1.31
C PRO A 80 17.46 5.47 -0.55
N LYS A 81 18.42 4.77 -1.17
CA LYS A 81 19.06 3.60 -0.58
C LYS A 81 20.33 3.93 0.17
N CYS A 82 21.20 4.78 -0.38
CA CYS A 82 22.47 5.14 0.24
C CYS A 82 22.56 6.60 0.65
N GLY A 83 21.65 7.46 0.17
CA GLY A 83 21.66 8.90 0.46
C GLY A 83 22.64 9.72 -0.36
N GLU A 84 23.38 9.09 -1.28
CA GLU A 84 24.32 9.78 -2.17
C GLU A 84 23.56 10.69 -3.16
N SER A 85 24.04 11.91 -3.37
CA SER A 85 23.50 12.81 -4.39
C SER A 85 23.76 12.26 -5.79
N LEU A 86 22.70 12.13 -6.58
CA LEU A 86 22.67 11.55 -7.91
C LEU A 86 22.73 12.66 -8.95
N ASP A 87 23.83 12.71 -9.71
CA ASP A 87 23.93 13.61 -10.86
C ASP A 87 23.20 12.99 -12.06
N TRP A 88 21.92 13.32 -12.22
CA TRP A 88 21.03 12.81 -13.27
C TRP A 88 21.52 13.09 -14.70
N LYS A 89 22.51 13.97 -14.89
CA LYS A 89 23.17 14.23 -16.17
C LYS A 89 24.18 13.14 -16.55
N ALA A 90 24.74 12.42 -15.57
CA ALA A 90 25.64 11.28 -15.77
C ALA A 90 24.90 9.92 -15.78
N VAL A 91 23.72 9.82 -15.17
CA VAL A 91 22.90 8.58 -15.14
C VAL A 91 22.26 8.27 -16.51
N ASN A 92 22.29 9.21 -17.45
CA ASN A 92 21.69 9.12 -18.80
C ASN A 92 22.68 9.37 -19.96
N ALA A 93 23.99 9.50 -19.69
CA ALA A 93 25.03 9.75 -20.71
C ALA A 93 25.73 8.47 -21.15
#